data_AF-A0A9P7GUJ4-F1
#
_entry.id   AF-A0A9P7GUJ4-F1
#
_cell.length_a   1.000
_cell.length_b   1.000
_cell.length_c   1.000
_cell.angle_alpha   90.00
_cell.angle_beta   90.00
_cell.angle_gamma   90.00
#
_symmetry.space_group_name_H-M   'P 1'
#
loop_
_entity.id
_entity.type
_entity.pdbx_description
1 polymer ?
#
loop_
_entity_poly.entity_id
_entity_poly.type
_entity_poly.pdbx_seq_one_letter_code
_entity_poly.pdbx_strand_id
1 'polypeptide(L)'
;MLNYLYIGLLVLSFMMALGNRPQASSSGYTAVFVGFALLMMYMMAASLTVAWQGLANATGSDRATSRDIIISLISSLGLYVFSSIIALDPWHILSSFIQYLLISPSYISVLNVYAFANIHDVSWGTKADTTLTQDLAPVVADPEKPGVVQVTELSADKDIDTAYQNATETHLISKELRKDPAAKPAPDLQQQQADFFKAIRTYVCVFCNRQMGELAHIIVRCSCCGV
;
A
#
# COMPACT_ATOMS: atom_id res chain seq x y z
N MET A 1 23.22 15.78 -2.23
CA MET A 1 23.31 14.37 -1.77
C MET A 1 21.95 13.67 -1.76
N LEU A 2 20.92 14.25 -1.13
CA LEU A 2 19.58 13.63 -1.09
C LEU A 2 18.95 13.35 -2.47
N ASN A 3 19.14 14.25 -3.44
CA ASN A 3 18.64 14.05 -4.81
C ASN A 3 19.22 12.80 -5.47
N TYR A 4 20.52 12.53 -5.28
CA TYR A 4 21.15 11.31 -5.82
C TYR A 4 20.60 10.05 -5.15
N LEU A 5 20.33 10.11 -3.84
CA LEU A 5 19.73 9.02 -3.09
C LEU A 5 18.28 8.76 -3.55
N TYR A 6 17.49 9.81 -3.76
CA TYR A 6 16.12 9.72 -4.28
C TYR A 6 16.07 9.14 -5.70
N ILE A 7 16.92 9.64 -6.61
CA ILE A 7 17.02 9.12 -7.98
C ILE A 7 17.49 7.66 -7.96
N GLY A 8 18.45 7.31 -7.11
CA GLY A 8 18.89 5.92 -6.94
C GLY A 8 17.77 4.99 -6.47
N LEU A 9 16.96 5.42 -5.50
CA LEU A 9 15.76 4.69 -5.05
C LEU A 9 14.72 4.54 -6.15
N LEU A 10 14.49 5.58 -6.96
CA LEU A 10 13.58 5.50 -8.11
C LEU A 10 14.05 4.51 -9.17
N VAL A 11 15.34 4.55 -9.54
CA VAL A 11 15.92 3.60 -10.50
C VAL A 11 15.85 2.18 -9.96
N LEU A 12 16.15 1.98 -8.66
CA LEU A 12 16.00 0.67 -8.01
C LEU A 12 14.55 0.17 -8.04
N SER A 13 13.58 1.06 -7.81
CA SER A 13 12.15 0.74 -7.90
C SER A 13 11.75 0.31 -9.31
N PHE A 14 12.27 1.00 -10.32
CA PHE A 14 12.06 0.68 -11.72
C PHE A 14 12.66 -0.67 -12.11
N MET A 15 13.89 -0.96 -11.66
CA MET A 15 14.52 -2.27 -11.91
C MET A 15 13.75 -3.42 -11.27
N MET A 16 13.25 -3.24 -10.05
CA MET A 16 12.43 -4.25 -9.36
C MET A 16 11.08 -4.47 -10.07
N ALA A 17 10.49 -3.41 -10.62
CA ALA A 17 9.23 -3.47 -11.35
C ALA A 17 9.31 -4.21 -12.70
N LEU A 18 10.47 -4.26 -13.35
CA LEU A 18 10.69 -4.83 -14.70
C LEU A 18 10.73 -6.37 -14.77
N GLY A 19 9.95 -7.03 -13.93
CA GLY A 19 9.71 -8.47 -14.06
C GLY A 19 9.83 -9.26 -12.78
N ASN A 20 9.73 -8.61 -11.62
CA ASN A 20 9.59 -9.29 -10.35
C ASN A 20 8.24 -8.94 -9.71
N ARG A 21 7.48 -9.97 -9.28
CA ARG A 21 6.24 -9.76 -8.53
C ARG A 21 6.60 -9.53 -7.04
N PRO A 22 6.21 -8.45 -6.34
CA PRO A 22 6.38 -8.27 -4.90
C PRO A 22 5.82 -9.39 -4.05
N GLN A 23 4.82 -10.15 -4.53
CA GLN A 23 4.38 -11.37 -3.83
C GLN A 23 5.47 -12.45 -3.79
N ALA A 24 6.35 -12.51 -4.79
CA ALA A 24 7.41 -13.51 -4.87
C ALA A 24 8.77 -13.04 -4.30
N SER A 25 9.01 -11.73 -4.25
CA SER A 25 10.24 -11.14 -3.68
C SER A 25 9.91 -9.97 -2.75
N SER A 26 9.31 -10.28 -1.61
CA SER A 26 8.91 -9.28 -0.62
C SER A 26 10.12 -8.50 -0.07
N SER A 27 11.26 -9.17 0.15
CA SER A 27 12.44 -8.56 0.78
C SER A 27 13.00 -7.35 0.00
N GLY A 28 13.07 -7.44 -1.34
CA GLY A 28 13.58 -6.36 -2.18
C GLY A 28 12.67 -5.13 -2.19
N TYR A 29 11.36 -5.35 -2.30
CA TYR A 29 10.39 -4.26 -2.24
C TYR A 29 10.31 -3.63 -0.85
N THR A 30 10.37 -4.43 0.22
CA THR A 30 10.43 -3.91 1.60
C THR A 30 11.64 -3.00 1.81
N ALA A 31 12.81 -3.36 1.28
CA ALA A 31 14.00 -2.51 1.38
C ALA A 31 13.82 -1.14 0.70
N VAL A 32 13.20 -1.11 -0.47
CA VAL A 32 12.88 0.15 -1.19
C VAL A 32 11.87 0.99 -0.40
N PHE A 33 10.82 0.35 0.14
CA PHE A 33 9.82 1.02 0.97
C PHE A 33 10.41 1.62 2.24
N VAL A 34 11.30 0.89 2.92
CA VAL A 34 12.03 1.40 4.10
C VAL A 34 12.95 2.55 3.71
N GLY A 35 13.63 2.47 2.57
CA GLY A 35 14.47 3.56 2.06
C GLY A 35 13.70 4.86 1.81
N PHE A 36 12.54 4.77 1.17
CA PHE A 36 11.64 5.93 0.99
C PHE A 36 11.04 6.42 2.31
N ALA A 37 10.73 5.53 3.25
CA ALA A 37 10.24 5.93 4.58
C ALA A 37 11.29 6.73 5.36
N LEU A 38 12.56 6.34 5.33
CA LEU A 38 13.65 7.09 5.97
C LEU A 38 13.85 8.46 5.29
N LEU A 39 13.76 8.51 3.96
CA LEU A 39 13.82 9.78 3.23
C LEU A 39 12.66 10.69 3.61
N MET A 40 11.44 10.13 3.72
CA MET A 40 10.25 10.88 4.14
C MET A 40 10.38 11.42 5.55
N MET A 41 10.90 10.61 6.47
CA MET A 41 11.17 11.02 7.85
C MET A 41 12.13 12.21 7.89
N TYR A 42 13.21 12.16 7.10
CA TYR A 42 14.15 13.27 6.98
C TYR A 42 13.49 14.53 6.40
N MET A 43 12.73 14.40 5.30
CA MET A 43 12.04 15.54 4.69
C MET A 43 11.01 16.16 5.63
N MET A 44 10.30 15.33 6.41
CA MET A 44 9.32 15.81 7.39
C MET A 44 10.01 16.59 8.50
N ALA A 45 11.10 16.07 9.08
CA ALA A 45 11.88 16.79 10.08
C ALA A 45 12.45 18.11 9.53
N ALA A 46 13.03 18.09 8.32
CA ALA A 46 13.53 19.29 7.66
C ALA A 46 12.40 20.32 7.44
N SER A 47 11.24 19.89 6.95
CA SER A 47 10.10 20.80 6.73
C SER A 47 9.62 21.46 8.02
N LEU A 48 9.56 20.74 9.14
CA LEU A 48 9.18 21.28 10.45
C LEU A 48 10.20 22.30 10.96
N THR A 49 11.50 22.03 10.82
CA THR A 49 12.54 22.99 11.26
C THR A 49 12.52 24.28 10.45
N VAL A 50 12.34 24.19 9.13
CA VAL A 50 12.22 25.37 8.25
C VAL A 50 10.95 26.15 8.57
N ALA A 51 9.82 25.46 8.78
CA ALA A 51 8.56 26.11 9.16
C ALA A 51 8.69 26.86 10.50
N TRP A 52 9.33 26.24 11.49
CA TRP A 52 9.58 26.86 12.79
C TRP A 52 10.47 28.10 12.68
N GLN A 53 11.59 28.02 11.96
CA GLN A 53 12.50 29.14 11.75
C GLN A 53 11.86 30.26 10.93
N GLY A 54 11.05 29.90 9.92
CA GLY A 54 10.27 30.85 9.14
C GLY A 54 9.30 31.65 10.01
N LEU A 55 8.65 30.99 10.98
CA LEU A 55 7.77 31.68 11.93
C LEU A 55 8.53 32.55 12.93
N ALA A 56 9.66 32.07 13.44
CA ALA A 56 10.46 32.79 14.43
C ALA A 56 11.09 34.08 13.88
N ASN A 57 11.49 34.05 12.60
CA ASN A 57 12.17 35.17 11.93
C ASN A 57 11.23 36.07 11.10
N ALA A 58 9.92 35.79 11.08
CA ALA A 58 8.96 36.56 10.28
C ALA A 58 8.82 38.01 10.79
N THR A 59 9.10 38.99 9.92
CA THR A 59 8.93 40.42 10.23
C THR A 59 8.01 41.09 9.21
N GLY A 60 7.20 42.05 9.64
CA GLY A 60 6.31 42.83 8.76
C GLY A 60 5.31 41.98 7.97
N SER A 61 5.33 42.11 6.63
CA SER A 61 4.44 41.43 5.68
C SER A 61 4.51 39.91 5.73
N ASP A 62 5.67 39.36 6.06
CA ASP A 62 5.90 37.90 6.08
C ASP A 62 5.08 37.22 7.18
N ARG A 63 4.73 37.94 8.25
CA ARG A 63 3.90 37.42 9.35
C ARG A 63 2.47 37.10 8.90
N ALA A 64 1.92 37.88 7.96
CA ALA A 64 0.59 37.62 7.42
C ALA A 64 0.60 36.32 6.59
N THR A 65 1.60 36.16 5.73
CA THR A 65 1.78 34.94 4.93
C THR A 65 2.03 33.71 5.80
N SER A 66 2.92 33.79 6.80
CA SER A 66 3.16 32.67 7.72
C SER A 66 1.91 32.28 8.51
N ARG A 67 1.12 33.27 8.95
CA ARG A 67 -0.15 33.03 9.65
C ARG A 67 -1.15 32.29 8.73
N ASP A 68 -1.30 32.72 7.49
CA ASP A 68 -2.25 32.11 6.56
C ASP A 68 -1.85 30.66 6.22
N ILE A 69 -0.55 30.38 6.10
CA ILE A 69 -0.02 29.01 5.95
C ILE A 69 -0.36 28.15 7.17
N ILE A 70 -0.17 28.66 8.39
CA ILE A 70 -0.47 27.94 9.63
C ILE A 70 -1.97 27.66 9.75
N ILE A 71 -2.82 28.65 9.45
CA ILE A 71 -4.27 28.49 9.47
C ILE A 71 -4.70 27.41 8.46
N SER A 72 -4.13 27.40 7.25
CA SER A 72 -4.40 26.37 6.24
C SER A 72 -3.96 24.98 6.72
N LEU A 73 -2.80 24.86 7.38
CA LEU A 73 -2.31 23.59 7.94
C LEU A 73 -3.23 23.07 9.04
N ILE A 74 -3.58 23.93 9.99
CA ILE A 74 -4.48 23.60 11.10
C ILE A 74 -5.87 23.25 10.57
N SER A 75 -6.36 23.93 9.53
CA SER A 75 -7.63 23.60 8.90
C SER A 75 -7.59 22.21 8.28
N SER A 76 -6.53 21.89 7.53
CA SER A 76 -6.38 20.60 6.84
C SER A 76 -6.24 19.43 7.82
N LEU A 77 -5.36 19.56 8.82
CA LEU A 77 -5.16 18.53 9.85
C LEU A 77 -6.31 18.50 10.87
N GLY A 78 -6.87 19.66 11.18
CA GLY A 78 -8.01 19.81 12.09
C GLY A 78 -9.28 19.19 11.55
N LEU A 79 -9.52 19.24 10.23
CA LEU A 79 -10.61 18.52 9.57
C LEU A 79 -10.48 17.00 9.75
N TYR A 80 -9.27 16.45 9.65
CA TYR A 80 -9.04 15.02 9.92
C TYR A 80 -9.40 14.69 11.37
N VAL A 81 -8.88 15.46 12.33
CA VAL A 81 -9.18 15.25 13.77
C VAL A 81 -10.68 15.39 14.06
N PHE A 82 -11.32 16.41 13.48
CA PHE A 82 -12.76 16.66 13.64
C PHE A 82 -13.61 15.53 13.06
N SER A 83 -13.25 15.02 11.87
CA SER A 83 -13.90 13.87 11.26
C SER A 83 -13.78 12.62 12.13
N SER A 84 -12.63 12.39 12.77
CA SER A 84 -12.45 11.25 13.68
C SER A 84 -13.24 11.38 14.98
N ILE A 85 -13.44 12.60 15.48
CA ILE A 85 -14.30 12.84 16.65
C ILE A 85 -15.77 12.52 16.32
N ILE A 86 -16.26 12.93 15.14
CA ILE A 86 -17.61 12.58 14.66
C ILE A 86 -17.76 11.06 14.51
N ALA A 87 -16.72 10.39 14.03
CA ALA A 87 -16.69 8.93 13.88
C ALA A 87 -16.52 8.16 15.20
N LEU A 88 -16.40 8.86 16.35
CA LEU A 88 -16.21 8.29 17.70
C LEU A 88 -14.97 7.38 17.85
N ASP A 89 -13.99 7.47 16.93
CA ASP A 89 -12.73 6.75 17.01
C ASP A 89 -11.53 7.68 16.70
N PRO A 90 -11.12 8.50 17.68
CA PRO A 90 -9.93 9.34 17.54
C PRO A 90 -8.61 8.55 17.57
N TRP A 91 -8.64 7.29 18.03
CA TRP A 91 -7.44 6.46 18.20
C TRP A 91 -6.85 6.02 16.85
N HIS A 92 -7.69 5.91 15.83
CA HIS A 92 -7.28 5.63 14.45
C HIS A 92 -6.21 6.61 13.93
N ILE A 93 -6.37 7.93 14.15
CA ILE A 93 -5.41 8.92 13.67
C ILE A 93 -4.06 8.75 14.37
N LEU A 94 -4.06 8.61 15.69
CA LEU A 94 -2.81 8.56 16.45
C LEU A 94 -1.93 7.36 16.07
N SER A 95 -2.54 6.20 15.85
CA SER A 95 -1.85 4.95 15.53
C SER A 95 -1.36 4.89 14.07
N SER A 96 -2.18 5.35 13.12
CA SER A 96 -1.97 5.09 11.69
C SER A 96 -1.43 6.28 10.90
N PHE A 97 -1.57 7.52 11.41
CA PHE A 97 -1.21 8.72 10.65
C PHE A 97 0.27 8.80 10.33
N ILE A 98 1.15 8.54 11.30
CA ILE A 98 2.61 8.59 11.09
C ILE A 98 3.04 7.48 10.12
N GLN A 99 2.50 6.27 10.27
CA GLN A 99 2.80 5.15 9.38
C GLN A 99 2.36 5.46 7.95
N TYR A 100 1.17 6.03 7.77
CA TYR A 100 0.65 6.46 6.48
C TYR A 100 1.54 7.53 5.83
N LEU A 101 1.93 8.55 6.59
CA LEU A 101 2.80 9.61 6.09
C LEU A 101 4.16 9.07 5.62
N LEU A 102 4.74 8.12 6.36
CA LEU A 102 6.03 7.51 6.01
C LEU A 102 5.94 6.64 4.74
N ILE A 103 4.83 5.94 4.52
CA ILE A 103 4.65 5.06 3.35
C ILE A 103 4.15 5.83 2.11
N SER A 104 3.52 6.99 2.29
CA SER A 104 2.99 7.83 1.20
C SER A 104 3.93 8.01 -0.01
N PRO A 105 5.21 8.43 0.13
CA PRO A 105 6.08 8.58 -1.04
C PRO A 105 6.42 7.26 -1.73
N SER A 106 6.44 6.15 -1.00
CA SER A 106 6.59 4.81 -1.57
C SER A 106 5.37 4.44 -2.41
N TYR A 107 4.16 4.78 -1.97
CA TYR A 107 2.95 4.55 -2.76
C TYR A 107 2.95 5.35 -4.07
N ILE A 108 3.30 6.64 -4.01
CA ILE A 108 3.32 7.50 -5.19
C ILE A 108 4.42 7.09 -6.16
N SER A 109 5.58 6.65 -5.65
CA SER A 109 6.73 6.33 -6.51
C SER A 109 6.68 4.87 -7.01
N VAL A 110 6.61 3.91 -6.08
CA VAL A 110 6.79 2.49 -6.40
C VAL A 110 5.56 1.91 -7.09
N LEU A 111 4.34 2.22 -6.63
CA LEU A 111 3.14 1.67 -7.29
C LEU A 111 2.95 2.23 -8.68
N ASN A 112 3.17 3.54 -8.89
CA ASN A 112 3.04 4.13 -10.22
C ASN A 112 4.07 3.56 -11.19
N VAL A 113 5.34 3.44 -10.77
CA VAL A 113 6.38 2.80 -11.57
C VAL A 113 6.02 1.34 -11.88
N TYR A 114 5.51 0.61 -10.89
CA TYR A 114 5.09 -0.77 -11.08
C TYR A 114 3.92 -0.88 -12.09
N ALA A 115 2.92 -0.01 -11.97
CA ALA A 115 1.77 0.02 -12.86
C ALA A 115 2.17 0.32 -14.31
N PHE A 116 3.07 1.28 -14.54
CA PHE A 116 3.56 1.58 -15.88
C PHE A 116 4.44 0.47 -16.46
N ALA A 117 5.28 -0.17 -15.64
CA ALA A 117 6.10 -1.29 -16.09
C ALA A 117 5.28 -2.55 -16.41
N ASN A 118 4.11 -2.71 -15.77
CA ASN A 118 3.27 -3.90 -15.86
C ASN A 118 1.88 -3.61 -16.43
N ILE A 119 1.79 -2.72 -17.42
CA ILE A 119 0.50 -2.38 -18.08
C ILE A 119 -0.19 -3.59 -18.72
N HIS A 120 0.59 -4.64 -19.01
CA HIS A 120 0.13 -5.91 -19.58
C HIS A 120 -0.52 -6.83 -18.54
N ASP A 121 -0.27 -6.63 -17.25
CA ASP A 121 -0.78 -7.47 -16.16
C ASP A 121 -1.81 -6.68 -15.31
N VAL A 122 -3.01 -6.51 -15.87
CA VAL A 122 -4.15 -5.82 -15.21
C VAL A 122 -4.68 -6.62 -14.00
N SER A 123 -4.33 -7.90 -13.92
CA SER A 123 -4.80 -8.82 -12.88
C SER A 123 -4.23 -8.50 -11.48
N TRP A 124 -3.33 -7.54 -11.40
CA TRP A 124 -2.64 -7.18 -10.17
C TRP A 124 -3.44 -6.34 -9.18
N GLY A 125 -4.52 -5.68 -9.64
CA GLY A 125 -5.45 -4.91 -8.80
C GLY A 125 -6.77 -5.60 -8.48
N THR A 126 -7.05 -6.76 -9.09
CA THR A 126 -8.38 -7.43 -9.02
C THR A 126 -8.33 -8.88 -8.53
N LYS A 127 -7.14 -9.40 -8.18
CA LYS A 127 -6.96 -10.78 -7.69
C LYS A 127 -7.49 -11.06 -6.28
N ALA A 128 -7.91 -10.03 -5.53
CA ALA A 128 -8.54 -10.24 -4.23
C ALA A 128 -9.96 -10.83 -4.34
N ASP A 129 -10.60 -10.75 -5.52
CA ASP A 129 -11.99 -11.18 -5.70
C ASP A 129 -12.16 -12.57 -6.33
N THR A 130 -11.10 -13.34 -6.57
CA THR A 130 -11.23 -14.71 -7.09
C THR A 130 -11.46 -15.76 -6.01
N THR A 131 -11.50 -15.38 -4.72
CA THR A 131 -11.89 -16.25 -3.61
C THR A 131 -13.16 -15.75 -2.91
N LEU A 132 -13.99 -14.96 -3.60
CA LEU A 132 -15.41 -15.05 -3.34
C LEU A 132 -15.85 -16.35 -4.01
N THR A 133 -15.76 -17.45 -3.26
CA THR A 133 -16.86 -18.41 -3.27
C THR A 133 -18.09 -17.53 -3.08
N GLN A 134 -18.72 -17.13 -4.19
CA GLN A 134 -20.04 -16.54 -4.13
C GLN A 134 -20.81 -17.60 -3.36
N ASP A 135 -21.16 -17.26 -2.13
CA ASP A 135 -22.15 -17.97 -1.33
C ASP A 135 -23.50 -17.73 -2.03
N LEU A 136 -23.61 -18.20 -3.28
CA LEU A 136 -24.87 -18.64 -3.80
C LEU A 136 -25.20 -19.81 -2.90
N ALA A 137 -26.16 -19.58 -2.00
CA ALA A 137 -26.77 -20.61 -1.19
C ALA A 137 -26.83 -21.91 -2.01
N PRO A 138 -26.37 -23.06 -1.49
CA PRO A 138 -26.36 -24.28 -2.25
C PRO A 138 -27.78 -24.56 -2.71
N VAL A 139 -28.08 -24.29 -3.98
CA VAL A 139 -29.30 -24.73 -4.62
C VAL A 139 -29.14 -26.23 -4.75
N VAL A 140 -29.51 -26.94 -3.68
CA VAL A 140 -29.67 -28.38 -3.71
C VAL A 140 -30.89 -28.61 -4.59
N ALA A 141 -30.63 -28.87 -5.87
CA ALA A 141 -31.67 -29.36 -6.76
C ALA A 141 -32.05 -30.76 -6.27
N ASP A 142 -33.24 -30.88 -5.71
CA ASP A 142 -33.82 -32.19 -5.37
C ASP A 142 -33.88 -33.05 -6.65
N PRO A 143 -33.30 -34.26 -6.66
CA PRO A 143 -33.20 -35.08 -7.86
C PRO A 143 -34.53 -35.68 -8.34
N GLU A 144 -35.65 -35.47 -7.64
CA GLU A 144 -36.92 -36.16 -7.95
C GLU A 144 -37.99 -35.31 -8.67
N LYS A 145 -37.88 -33.98 -8.79
CA LYS A 145 -38.88 -33.18 -9.54
C LYS A 145 -38.28 -31.95 -10.25
N PRO A 146 -38.23 -31.90 -11.59
CA PRO A 146 -37.78 -30.72 -12.31
C PRO A 146 -38.89 -29.65 -12.32
N GLY A 147 -38.60 -28.45 -11.78
CA GLY A 147 -39.35 -27.23 -12.10
C GLY A 147 -40.12 -26.53 -10.98
N VAL A 148 -39.92 -26.84 -9.70
CA VAL A 148 -40.52 -26.05 -8.59
C VAL A 148 -39.42 -25.42 -7.75
N VAL A 149 -39.18 -24.13 -7.98
CA VAL A 149 -38.43 -23.29 -7.06
C VAL A 149 -39.37 -22.99 -5.89
N GLN A 150 -39.20 -23.70 -4.77
CA GLN A 150 -39.84 -23.28 -3.53
C GLN A 150 -39.08 -22.07 -3.00
N VAL A 151 -39.56 -20.88 -3.37
CA VAL A 151 -39.33 -19.70 -2.55
C VAL A 151 -40.15 -19.94 -1.28
N THR A 152 -39.49 -20.32 -0.19
CA THR A 152 -40.12 -20.34 1.12
C THR A 152 -40.49 -18.89 1.44
N GLU A 153 -41.73 -18.51 1.17
CA GLU A 153 -42.31 -17.29 1.71
C GLU A 153 -42.31 -17.43 3.23
N LEU A 154 -41.44 -16.66 3.87
CA LEU A 154 -41.27 -16.63 5.31
C LEU A 154 -42.50 -15.96 5.94
N SER A 155 -43.58 -16.71 6.10
CA SER A 155 -44.78 -16.25 6.81
C SER A 155 -44.66 -16.53 8.31
N ALA A 156 -45.01 -15.49 9.07
CA ALA A 156 -45.19 -15.40 10.53
C ALA A 156 -43.99 -14.84 11.33
N ASP A 157 -44.25 -13.76 12.08
CA ASP A 157 -43.34 -12.96 12.93
C ASP A 157 -42.31 -13.74 13.76
N LYS A 158 -42.56 -15.02 14.07
CA LYS A 158 -41.61 -15.86 14.81
C LYS A 158 -40.39 -16.28 13.99
N ASP A 159 -40.50 -16.29 12.67
CA ASP A 159 -39.40 -16.72 11.79
C ASP A 159 -38.45 -15.57 11.42
N ILE A 160 -38.84 -14.32 11.69
CA ILE A 160 -37.97 -13.16 11.47
C ILE A 160 -36.86 -13.16 12.53
N ASP A 161 -37.21 -13.35 13.80
CA ASP A 161 -36.22 -13.40 14.88
C ASP A 161 -35.25 -14.58 14.72
N THR A 162 -35.75 -15.74 14.31
CA THR A 162 -34.90 -16.92 14.03
C THR A 162 -34.02 -16.69 12.79
N ALA A 163 -34.55 -16.10 11.72
CA ALA A 163 -33.76 -15.74 10.55
C ALA A 163 -32.70 -14.67 10.87
N TYR A 164 -33.04 -13.70 11.71
CA TYR A 164 -32.12 -12.65 12.15
C TYR A 164 -31.01 -13.22 13.05
N GLN A 165 -31.37 -14.12 13.96
CA GLN A 165 -30.41 -14.85 14.81
C GLN A 165 -29.50 -15.73 13.96
N ASN A 166 -30.05 -16.50 13.02
CA ASN A 166 -29.27 -17.33 12.10
C ASN A 166 -28.33 -16.50 11.22
N ALA A 167 -28.78 -15.34 10.71
CA ALA A 167 -27.94 -14.44 9.92
C ALA A 167 -26.82 -13.81 10.77
N THR A 168 -27.13 -13.46 12.03
CA THR A 168 -26.15 -12.89 12.96
C THR A 168 -25.11 -13.94 13.36
N GLU A 169 -25.54 -15.15 13.71
CA GLU A 169 -24.64 -16.26 14.03
C GLU A 169 -23.78 -16.63 12.82
N THR A 170 -24.35 -16.71 11.62
CA THR A 170 -23.58 -16.95 10.39
C THR A 170 -22.54 -15.85 10.17
N HIS A 171 -22.87 -14.58 10.40
CA HIS A 171 -21.92 -13.47 10.25
C HIS A 171 -20.79 -13.50 11.30
N LEU A 172 -21.12 -13.87 12.55
CA LEU A 172 -20.13 -14.01 13.62
C LEU A 172 -19.21 -15.21 13.35
N ILE A 173 -19.77 -16.35 12.96
CA ILE A 173 -19.02 -17.53 12.54
C ILE A 173 -18.15 -17.21 11.33
N SER A 174 -18.64 -16.42 10.37
CA SER A 174 -17.86 -15.95 9.21
C SER A 174 -16.68 -15.08 9.63
N LYS A 175 -16.84 -14.21 10.63
CA LYS A 175 -15.74 -13.41 11.19
C LYS A 175 -14.70 -14.26 11.90
N GLU A 176 -15.13 -15.27 12.64
CA GLU A 176 -14.22 -16.21 13.30
C GLU A 176 -13.53 -17.13 12.28
N LEU A 177 -14.22 -17.59 11.23
CA LEU A 177 -13.66 -18.40 10.16
C LEU A 177 -12.71 -17.60 9.27
N ARG A 178 -12.90 -16.28 9.14
CA ARG A 178 -11.96 -15.35 8.49
C ARG A 178 -10.64 -15.22 9.26
N LYS A 179 -10.63 -15.55 10.56
CA LYS A 179 -9.42 -15.51 11.40
C LYS A 179 -8.46 -16.65 11.06
N ASP A 180 -8.98 -17.76 10.54
CA ASP A 180 -8.16 -18.76 9.88
C ASP A 180 -7.91 -18.29 8.44
N PRO A 181 -6.66 -17.95 8.07
CA PRO A 181 -6.38 -17.61 6.70
C PRO A 181 -6.71 -18.85 5.87
N ALA A 182 -7.81 -18.79 5.11
CA ALA A 182 -8.14 -19.79 4.10
C ALA A 182 -6.84 -20.21 3.44
N ALA A 183 -6.47 -21.48 3.64
CA ALA A 183 -5.15 -21.99 3.31
C ALA A 183 -4.85 -21.55 1.88
N LYS A 184 -3.87 -20.65 1.73
CA LYS A 184 -3.49 -20.13 0.42
C LYS A 184 -3.32 -21.34 -0.48
N PRO A 185 -3.98 -21.42 -1.65
CA PRO A 185 -3.82 -22.56 -2.54
C PRO A 185 -2.32 -22.78 -2.71
N ALA A 186 -1.89 -24.05 -2.53
CA ALA A 186 -0.48 -24.41 -2.50
C ALA A 186 0.21 -23.74 -3.69
N PRO A 187 1.26 -22.93 -3.45
CA PRO A 187 1.84 -22.12 -4.51
C PRO A 187 2.35 -23.06 -5.60
N ASP A 188 1.87 -22.85 -6.83
CA ASP A 188 2.26 -23.66 -7.97
C ASP A 188 3.80 -23.69 -8.09
N LEU A 189 4.38 -24.90 -8.07
CA LEU A 189 5.82 -25.09 -7.99
C LEU A 189 6.52 -24.49 -9.23
N GLN A 190 5.86 -24.55 -10.39
CA GLN A 190 6.38 -23.95 -11.63
C GLN A 190 6.42 -22.42 -11.54
N GLN A 191 5.37 -21.80 -10.98
CA GLN A 191 5.31 -20.36 -10.75
C GLN A 191 6.41 -19.90 -9.78
N GLN A 192 6.65 -20.65 -8.70
CA GLN A 192 7.74 -20.35 -7.74
C GLN A 192 9.12 -20.42 -8.38
N GLN A 193 9.38 -21.44 -9.21
CA GLN A 193 10.64 -21.58 -9.93
C GLN A 193 10.86 -20.42 -10.91
N ALA A 194 9.84 -20.06 -11.68
CA ALA A 194 9.90 -18.93 -12.61
C ALA A 194 10.19 -17.61 -11.88
N ASP A 195 9.58 -17.39 -10.72
CA ASP A 195 9.80 -16.19 -9.92
C ASP A 195 11.19 -16.16 -9.26
N PHE A 196 11.74 -17.32 -8.88
CA PHE A 196 13.12 -17.43 -8.40
C PHE A 196 14.15 -17.01 -9.48
N PHE A 197 14.00 -17.48 -10.72
CA PHE A 197 14.90 -17.08 -11.82
C PHE A 197 14.78 -15.58 -12.14
N LYS A 198 13.56 -15.03 -12.11
CA LYS A 198 13.33 -13.58 -12.27
C LYS A 198 13.97 -12.77 -11.16
N ALA A 199 13.95 -13.25 -9.91
CA ALA A 199 14.60 -12.61 -8.79
C ALA A 199 16.12 -12.58 -8.96
N ILE A 200 16.75 -13.70 -9.32
CA ILE A 200 18.20 -13.75 -9.60
C ILE A 200 18.59 -12.74 -10.68
N ARG A 201 17.86 -12.74 -11.80
CA ARG A 201 18.08 -11.77 -12.89
C ARG A 201 18.06 -10.33 -12.37
N THR A 202 17.07 -10.02 -11.55
CA THR A 202 16.89 -8.68 -10.98
C THR A 202 18.03 -8.30 -10.05
N TYR A 203 18.46 -9.20 -9.16
CA TYR A 203 19.58 -8.95 -8.25
C TYR A 203 20.91 -8.75 -8.99
N VAL A 204 21.16 -9.53 -10.05
CA VAL A 204 22.35 -9.36 -10.89
C VAL A 204 22.33 -7.99 -11.60
N CYS A 205 21.17 -7.58 -12.12
CA CYS A 205 21.01 -6.27 -12.74
C CYS A 205 21.24 -5.11 -11.74
N VAL A 206 20.70 -5.22 -10.53
CA VAL A 206 20.91 -4.22 -9.46
C VAL A 206 22.38 -4.15 -9.05
N PHE A 207 23.03 -5.29 -8.87
CA PHE A 207 24.46 -5.34 -8.56
C PHE A 207 25.32 -4.69 -9.66
N CYS A 208 25.04 -5.02 -10.93
CA CYS A 208 25.73 -4.44 -12.07
C CYS A 208 25.53 -2.91 -12.14
N ASN A 209 24.30 -2.42 -11.97
CA ASN A 209 24.00 -0.99 -12.00
C ASN A 209 24.66 -0.23 -10.85
N ARG A 210 24.67 -0.81 -9.64
CA ARG A 210 25.41 -0.25 -8.51
C ARG A 210 26.89 -0.10 -8.84
N GLN A 211 27.48 -1.13 -9.44
CA GLN A 211 28.91 -1.11 -9.76
C GLN A 211 29.26 -0.15 -10.89
N MET A 212 28.41 -0.06 -11.92
CA MET A 212 28.53 0.96 -12.97
C MET A 212 28.39 2.38 -12.41
N GLY A 213 27.48 2.60 -11.47
CA GLY A 213 27.30 3.89 -10.81
C GLY A 213 28.52 4.35 -10.02
N GLU A 214 29.13 3.44 -9.23
CA GLU A 214 30.38 3.72 -8.50
C GLU A 214 31.53 4.04 -9.45
N LEU A 215 31.70 3.27 -10.53
CA LEU A 215 32.72 3.52 -11.54
C LEU A 215 32.50 4.89 -12.22
N ALA A 216 31.27 5.23 -12.60
CA ALA A 216 30.95 6.53 -13.18
C ALA A 216 31.27 7.68 -12.22
N HIS A 217 30.97 7.53 -10.93
CA HIS A 217 31.28 8.53 -9.92
C HIS A 217 32.81 8.71 -9.75
N ILE A 218 33.59 7.63 -9.76
CA ILE A 218 35.06 7.68 -9.71
C ILE A 218 35.62 8.39 -10.96
N ILE A 219 35.10 8.09 -12.15
CA ILE A 219 35.55 8.72 -13.41
C ILE A 219 35.25 10.21 -13.40
N VAL A 220 34.03 10.62 -13.06
CA VAL A 220 33.65 12.05 -12.98
C VAL A 220 34.50 12.79 -11.94
N ARG A 221 34.79 12.15 -10.80
CA ARG A 221 35.63 12.74 -9.75
C ARG A 221 37.09 12.85 -10.17
N CYS A 222 37.63 11.89 -10.93
CA CYS A 222 38.96 11.98 -11.52
C CYS A 222 39.04 13.09 -12.58
N SER A 223 38.03 13.21 -13.45
CA SER A 223 37.97 14.28 -14.47
C SER A 223 37.88 15.68 -13.86
N CYS A 224 37.21 15.86 -12.71
CA CYS A 224 37.16 17.14 -12.00
C CYS A 224 38.42 17.46 -11.20
N CYS A 225 39.26 16.48 -10.87
CA CYS A 225 40.49 16.67 -10.10
C CYS A 225 41.74 16.85 -11.00
N GLY A 226 41.55 16.80 -12.31
CA GLY A 226 42.58 17.02 -13.33
C GLY A 226 42.58 18.45 -13.89
N VAL A 227 42.82 19.44 -13.02
CA VAL A 227 43.43 20.76 -13.32
C VAL A 227 44.27 21.15 -12.13
#